data_AF-A0A6N9NT87-F1
#
_entry.id   AF-A0A6N9NT87-F1
#
_cell.length_a   1.000
_cell.length_b   1.000
_cell.length_c   1.000
_cell.angle_alpha   90.00
_cell.angle_beta   90.00
_cell.angle_gamma   90.00
#
_symmetry.space_group_name_H-M   'P 1'
#
loop_
_entity.id
_entity.type
_entity.pdbx_description
1 polymer ?
#
loop_
_entity_poly.entity_id
_entity_poly.type
_entity_poly.pdbx_seq_one_letter_code
_entity_poly.pdbx_strand_id
1 'polypeptide(L)'
;MAENDTHYNGTSNMNNMQTEPVIPLPNPGEGGPVYPGNDPGQEPVIPLPNPGEGGPVYPGNDPSQEPVIPLPNPGEGGPVYPGNNNGHEPVIPLPNPGEGGPVYPGNDPGQEPVIPLPNPGEGGPVYPGNEPGHEPVIPLPNPGEGGPVYPGNNNGPGTWLPSFPPSAGTPSMPPQCFGQVRFLNASTNAFAVNICIDSTSYASNSRFGSVTGYDWIADGFHTVTVRRATGMRNILLQQNFPFVANQKVTMVLTDSASGGLEMIRVVDTGCSNLPASSGCYRFANMAYSGSSFDLLLTGGETVFRNVGFQTVTSYKQAVAGFYQFYVADSSNYAFIRELPIIVIGAVATGSAIRQPLVSFSANIIAGRNYTSYIIGNTWSGNGLRVLTIED
;
A
#
# COMPACT_ATOMS: atom_id res chain seq x y z
N MET A 1 -15.29 -57.76 21.55
CA MET A 1 -16.12 -56.87 22.38
C MET A 1 -15.40 -55.55 22.47
N ALA A 2 -15.79 -54.61 21.61
CA ALA A 2 -15.46 -53.21 21.74
C ALA A 2 -16.74 -52.48 21.34
N GLU A 3 -17.56 -52.19 22.34
CA GLU A 3 -18.52 -51.10 22.29
C GLU A 3 -18.13 -50.16 23.42
N ASN A 4 -17.91 -48.92 23.01
CA ASN A 4 -17.84 -47.76 23.86
C ASN A 4 -19.22 -47.09 23.77
N ASP A 5 -19.91 -47.06 24.90
CA ASP A 5 -20.69 -45.94 25.44
C ASP A 5 -20.36 -44.58 24.76
N THR A 6 -21.29 -43.68 24.42
CA THR A 6 -22.50 -43.23 25.15
C THR A 6 -23.47 -42.46 24.22
N HIS A 7 -24.75 -42.82 24.30
CA HIS A 7 -25.96 -41.99 24.54
C HIS A 7 -26.06 -40.52 24.04
N TYR A 8 -27.01 -40.20 23.13
CA TYR A 8 -28.43 -39.76 23.33
C TYR A 8 -28.52 -38.21 23.34
N ASN A 9 -29.45 -37.47 22.70
CA ASN A 9 -30.82 -37.67 22.18
C ASN A 9 -31.22 -36.33 21.51
N GLY A 10 -32.10 -36.15 20.51
CA GLY A 10 -33.04 -36.97 19.74
C GLY A 10 -33.58 -36.07 18.59
N THR A 11 -33.63 -36.57 17.34
CA THR A 11 -34.82 -37.10 16.62
C THR A 11 -35.91 -36.04 16.32
N SER A 12 -36.36 -35.87 15.06
CA SER A 12 -37.14 -36.90 14.36
C SER A 12 -37.13 -36.84 12.80
N ASN A 13 -36.77 -37.98 12.20
CA ASN A 13 -37.27 -38.64 10.97
C ASN A 13 -38.16 -37.87 9.95
N MET A 14 -37.74 -37.90 8.68
CA MET A 14 -38.50 -38.61 7.62
C MET A 14 -37.66 -38.85 6.34
N ASN A 15 -37.53 -40.15 6.02
CA ASN A 15 -37.34 -40.79 4.70
C ASN A 15 -36.05 -40.60 3.88
N ASN A 16 -35.26 -41.67 3.95
CA ASN A 16 -34.21 -42.13 3.06
C ASN A 16 -34.69 -42.25 1.59
N MET A 17 -34.16 -41.45 0.68
CA MET A 17 -33.90 -41.86 -0.70
C MET A 17 -32.40 -41.69 -0.95
N GLN A 18 -31.71 -42.81 -1.17
CA GLN A 18 -30.30 -42.84 -1.56
C GLN A 18 -30.15 -42.13 -2.90
N THR A 19 -29.45 -41.01 -2.93
CA THR A 19 -28.93 -40.42 -4.16
C THR A 19 -27.40 -40.46 -4.10
N GLU A 20 -26.79 -41.17 -5.05
CA GLU A 20 -25.32 -41.26 -5.11
C GLU A 20 -24.74 -39.91 -5.55
N PRO A 21 -23.66 -39.43 -4.89
CA PRO A 21 -23.00 -38.19 -5.28
C PRO A 21 -22.32 -38.34 -6.63
N VAL A 22 -22.35 -37.27 -7.43
CA VAL A 22 -21.69 -37.26 -8.74
C VAL A 22 -20.23 -36.90 -8.50
N ILE A 23 -19.34 -37.83 -8.85
CA ILE A 23 -17.91 -37.67 -8.68
C ILE A 23 -17.33 -37.10 -9.98
N PRO A 24 -16.51 -36.03 -9.92
CA PRO A 24 -15.82 -35.48 -11.09
C PRO A 24 -14.92 -36.52 -11.79
N LEU A 25 -14.53 -36.26 -13.03
CA LEU A 25 -13.53 -37.06 -13.74
C LEU A 25 -12.18 -36.95 -13.01
N PRO A 26 -11.24 -37.90 -13.20
CA PRO A 26 -10.04 -37.98 -12.35
C PRO A 26 -8.96 -36.90 -12.62
N ASN A 27 -9.26 -35.82 -13.36
CA ASN A 27 -8.23 -34.82 -13.67
C ASN A 27 -8.01 -33.80 -12.53
N PRO A 28 -6.79 -33.23 -12.43
CA PRO A 28 -6.50 -32.20 -11.43
C PRO A 28 -7.32 -30.91 -11.68
N GLY A 29 -8.09 -30.46 -10.67
CA GLY A 29 -8.76 -29.15 -10.68
C GLY A 29 -10.28 -29.18 -10.86
N GLU A 30 -10.93 -30.35 -10.95
CA GLU A 30 -12.36 -30.50 -11.24
C GLU A 30 -13.31 -30.34 -10.03
N GLY A 31 -12.90 -29.63 -8.97
CA GLY A 31 -13.75 -29.43 -7.78
C GLY A 31 -14.06 -30.73 -7.00
N GLY A 32 -14.96 -30.65 -6.01
CA GLY A 32 -15.39 -31.79 -5.20
C GLY A 32 -16.70 -32.42 -5.69
N PRO A 33 -17.11 -33.58 -5.14
CA PRO A 33 -18.39 -34.20 -5.46
C PRO A 33 -19.57 -33.29 -5.08
N VAL A 34 -20.61 -33.28 -5.91
CA VAL A 34 -21.81 -32.46 -5.69
C VAL A 34 -23.03 -33.37 -5.45
N TYR A 35 -23.85 -32.97 -4.47
CA TYR A 35 -25.04 -33.71 -4.05
C TYR A 35 -26.29 -33.15 -4.73
N PRO A 36 -27.21 -34.01 -5.18
CA PRO A 36 -28.50 -33.55 -5.69
C PRO A 36 -29.29 -32.80 -4.61
N GLY A 37 -29.95 -31.73 -5.03
CA GLY A 37 -30.88 -30.98 -4.19
C GLY A 37 -32.15 -31.78 -3.85
N ASN A 38 -33.10 -31.13 -3.18
CA ASN A 38 -34.30 -31.77 -2.63
C ASN A 38 -35.33 -32.27 -3.67
N ASP A 39 -35.04 -32.15 -4.98
CA ASP A 39 -35.98 -32.49 -6.06
C ASP A 39 -35.55 -33.75 -6.83
N PRO A 40 -36.30 -34.87 -6.74
CA PRO A 40 -35.96 -36.13 -7.38
C PRO A 40 -36.31 -36.09 -8.87
N GLY A 41 -35.36 -35.66 -9.69
CA GLY A 41 -35.49 -35.63 -11.15
C GLY A 41 -34.44 -34.81 -11.90
N GLN A 42 -33.60 -34.05 -11.19
CA GLN A 42 -32.56 -33.23 -11.78
C GLN A 42 -31.36 -34.09 -12.20
N GLU A 43 -30.96 -34.03 -13.47
CA GLU A 43 -29.68 -34.58 -13.93
C GLU A 43 -28.56 -33.54 -13.73
N PRO A 44 -27.41 -33.94 -13.15
CA PRO A 44 -26.25 -33.07 -12.99
C PRO A 44 -25.66 -32.71 -14.35
N VAL A 45 -25.19 -31.48 -14.50
CA VAL A 45 -24.41 -31.09 -15.68
C VAL A 45 -22.94 -31.25 -15.38
N ILE A 46 -22.30 -32.14 -16.15
CA ILE A 46 -20.90 -32.51 -16.00
C ILE A 46 -20.07 -31.66 -16.98
N PRO A 47 -19.02 -30.96 -16.51
CA PRO A 47 -18.11 -30.22 -17.37
C PRO A 47 -17.38 -31.12 -18.39
N LEU A 48 -16.80 -30.52 -19.42
CA LEU A 48 -15.91 -31.23 -20.34
C LEU A 48 -14.61 -31.65 -19.61
N PRO A 49 -13.81 -32.60 -20.13
CA PRO A 49 -12.69 -33.17 -19.38
C PRO A 49 -11.44 -32.27 -19.30
N ASN A 50 -11.53 -30.96 -19.58
CA ASN A 50 -10.34 -30.11 -19.58
C ASN A 50 -9.99 -29.61 -18.16
N PRO A 51 -8.69 -29.43 -17.86
CA PRO A 51 -8.26 -28.92 -16.56
C PRO A 51 -8.79 -27.51 -16.29
N GLY A 52 -9.43 -27.32 -15.12
CA GLY A 52 -9.89 -26.01 -14.63
C GLY A 52 -11.36 -25.68 -14.91
N GLU A 53 -12.15 -26.63 -15.43
CA GLU A 53 -13.58 -26.46 -15.70
C GLU A 53 -14.51 -26.63 -14.48
N GLY A 54 -13.97 -26.69 -13.26
CA GLY A 54 -14.77 -26.90 -12.05
C GLY A 54 -15.43 -28.28 -11.99
N GLY A 55 -16.39 -28.45 -11.07
CA GLY A 55 -17.11 -29.72 -10.84
C GLY A 55 -18.54 -29.71 -11.39
N PRO A 56 -19.24 -30.85 -11.37
CA PRO A 56 -20.62 -30.95 -11.83
C PRO A 56 -21.58 -30.08 -11.01
N VAL A 57 -22.59 -29.49 -11.64
CA VAL A 57 -23.58 -28.62 -10.97
C VAL A 57 -25.00 -29.13 -11.22
N TYR A 58 -25.84 -29.12 -10.18
CA TYR A 58 -27.26 -29.46 -10.30
C TYR A 58 -28.12 -28.24 -10.63
N PRO A 59 -29.14 -28.40 -11.49
CA PRO A 59 -30.19 -27.41 -11.68
C PRO A 59 -30.82 -27.00 -10.35
N GLY A 60 -31.06 -25.70 -10.18
CA GLY A 60 -31.86 -25.17 -9.07
C GLY A 60 -33.31 -25.67 -9.09
N ASN A 61 -34.16 -25.17 -8.20
CA ASN A 61 -35.53 -25.69 -8.02
C ASN A 61 -36.50 -25.39 -9.19
N ASP A 62 -36.01 -24.86 -10.31
CA ASP A 62 -36.81 -24.57 -11.51
C ASP A 62 -36.29 -25.40 -12.71
N PRO A 63 -37.06 -26.40 -13.19
CA PRO A 63 -36.67 -27.28 -14.29
C PRO A 63 -36.74 -26.62 -15.68
N SER A 64 -37.16 -25.35 -15.79
CA SER A 64 -37.22 -24.61 -17.05
C SER A 64 -35.92 -23.89 -17.45
N GLN A 65 -34.91 -23.94 -16.58
CA GLN A 65 -33.63 -23.26 -16.80
C GLN A 65 -32.57 -24.23 -17.33
N GLU A 66 -31.93 -23.88 -18.45
CA GLU A 66 -30.78 -24.61 -18.97
C GLU A 66 -29.48 -24.03 -18.37
N PRO A 67 -28.52 -24.89 -17.95
CA PRO A 67 -27.22 -24.43 -17.47
C PRO A 67 -26.42 -23.88 -18.65
N VAL A 68 -25.64 -22.85 -18.37
CA VAL A 68 -24.64 -22.40 -19.34
C VAL A 68 -23.31 -23.05 -19.06
N ILE A 69 -22.91 -23.86 -20.04
CA ILE A 69 -21.65 -24.59 -20.06
C ILE A 69 -20.59 -23.67 -20.68
N PRO A 70 -19.45 -23.45 -20.02
CA PRO A 70 -18.32 -22.72 -20.58
C PRO A 70 -17.79 -23.37 -21.87
N LEU A 71 -17.03 -22.62 -22.65
CA LEU A 71 -16.32 -23.14 -23.82
C LEU A 71 -15.22 -24.15 -23.37
N PRO A 72 -14.59 -24.92 -24.28
CA PRO A 72 -13.67 -25.99 -23.90
C PRO A 72 -12.26 -25.50 -23.53
N ASN A 73 -12.02 -24.20 -23.32
CA ASN A 73 -10.65 -23.72 -23.08
C ASN A 73 -10.27 -23.77 -21.59
N PRO A 74 -9.01 -24.10 -21.27
CA PRO A 74 -8.54 -24.10 -19.88
C PRO A 74 -8.71 -22.74 -19.20
N GLY A 75 -9.36 -22.73 -18.03
CA GLY A 75 -9.53 -21.54 -17.18
C GLY A 75 -10.84 -20.76 -17.39
N GLU A 76 -11.79 -21.29 -18.16
CA GLU A 76 -13.12 -20.70 -18.40
C GLU A 76 -14.15 -21.04 -17.30
N GLY A 77 -13.73 -21.60 -16.17
CA GLY A 77 -14.61 -21.96 -15.05
C GLY A 77 -15.55 -23.13 -15.37
N GLY A 78 -16.52 -23.38 -14.49
CA GLY A 78 -17.51 -24.46 -14.65
C GLY A 78 -18.91 -23.97 -14.98
N PRO A 79 -19.86 -24.89 -15.25
CA PRO A 79 -21.23 -24.55 -15.57
C PRO A 79 -21.90 -23.78 -14.43
N VAL A 80 -22.69 -22.77 -14.76
CA VAL A 80 -23.42 -21.94 -13.79
C VAL A 80 -24.92 -22.00 -14.09
N TYR A 81 -25.74 -21.98 -13.04
CA TYR A 81 -27.19 -22.01 -13.12
C TYR A 81 -27.79 -20.64 -12.76
N PRO A 82 -28.84 -20.17 -13.48
CA PRO A 82 -29.63 -19.05 -13.02
C PRO A 82 -30.35 -19.47 -11.74
N GLY A 83 -30.39 -18.56 -10.76
CA GLY A 83 -31.26 -18.75 -9.60
C GLY A 83 -32.75 -18.81 -9.99
N ASN A 84 -33.61 -18.87 -8.97
CA ASN A 84 -35.06 -19.15 -9.10
C ASN A 84 -35.91 -18.07 -9.83
N ASN A 85 -35.32 -17.12 -10.58
CA ASN A 85 -36.06 -16.02 -11.22
C ASN A 85 -35.93 -16.05 -12.75
N ASN A 86 -37.09 -16.06 -13.42
CA ASN A 86 -37.23 -16.12 -14.87
C ASN A 86 -36.79 -14.81 -15.54
N GLY A 87 -35.90 -14.92 -16.54
CA GLY A 87 -35.70 -13.87 -17.56
C GLY A 87 -34.30 -13.29 -17.71
N HIS A 88 -33.27 -13.88 -17.10
CA HIS A 88 -31.89 -13.39 -17.21
C HIS A 88 -31.02 -14.33 -18.05
N GLU A 89 -30.48 -13.83 -19.16
CA GLU A 89 -29.44 -14.54 -19.93
C GLU A 89 -28.09 -14.35 -19.25
N PRO A 90 -27.32 -15.42 -19.00
CA PRO A 90 -25.98 -15.29 -18.45
C PRO A 90 -25.01 -14.70 -19.47
N VAL A 91 -24.03 -13.97 -18.97
CA VAL A 91 -22.98 -13.42 -19.81
C VAL A 91 -21.82 -14.41 -19.86
N ILE A 92 -21.54 -14.89 -21.08
CA ILE A 92 -20.41 -15.77 -21.38
C ILE A 92 -19.18 -14.88 -21.67
N PRO A 93 -18.04 -15.09 -20.97
CA PRO A 93 -16.79 -14.41 -21.31
C PRO A 93 -16.33 -14.70 -22.74
N LEU A 94 -15.39 -13.88 -23.24
CA LEU A 94 -14.74 -14.10 -24.52
C LEU A 94 -13.93 -15.43 -24.49
N PRO A 95 -13.53 -15.99 -25.65
CA PRO A 95 -12.93 -17.33 -25.70
C PRO A 95 -11.44 -17.39 -25.33
N ASN A 96 -10.85 -16.35 -24.70
CA ASN A 96 -9.42 -16.36 -24.42
C ASN A 96 -9.12 -17.00 -23.05
N PRO A 97 -8.00 -17.75 -22.93
CA PRO A 97 -7.59 -18.33 -21.66
C PRO A 97 -7.41 -17.29 -20.55
N GLY A 98 -8.06 -17.51 -19.40
CA GLY A 98 -7.94 -16.67 -18.20
C GLY A 98 -9.01 -15.58 -18.04
N GLU A 99 -10.06 -15.58 -18.88
CA GLU A 99 -11.18 -14.62 -18.84
C GLU A 99 -12.32 -15.06 -17.90
N GLY A 100 -12.11 -16.07 -17.05
CA GLY A 100 -13.11 -16.55 -16.09
C GLY A 100 -14.30 -17.27 -16.73
N GLY A 101 -15.32 -17.58 -15.92
CA GLY A 101 -16.52 -18.30 -16.37
C GLY A 101 -17.78 -17.44 -16.45
N PRO A 102 -18.88 -18.01 -16.96
CA PRO A 102 -20.14 -17.29 -17.14
C PRO A 102 -20.70 -16.80 -15.80
N VAL A 103 -21.30 -15.60 -15.78
CA VAL A 103 -21.92 -15.02 -14.59
C VAL A 103 -23.38 -14.66 -14.87
N TYR A 104 -24.26 -15.06 -13.96
CA TYR A 104 -25.69 -14.73 -14.03
C TYR A 104 -25.99 -13.37 -13.41
N PRO A 105 -26.87 -12.56 -14.04
CA PRO A 105 -27.49 -11.45 -13.35
C PRO A 105 -28.28 -11.99 -12.15
N GLY A 106 -27.98 -11.48 -10.95
CA GLY A 106 -28.78 -11.73 -9.76
C GLY A 106 -30.24 -11.31 -9.91
N ASN A 107 -31.01 -11.51 -8.84
CA ASN A 107 -32.47 -11.51 -8.85
C ASN A 107 -33.16 -10.16 -9.17
N ASP A 108 -32.41 -9.08 -9.43
CA ASP A 108 -32.95 -7.73 -9.64
C ASP A 108 -33.01 -7.34 -11.12
N PRO A 109 -34.19 -6.90 -11.62
CA PRO A 109 -34.38 -6.55 -13.02
C PRO A 109 -33.64 -5.25 -13.40
N GLY A 110 -32.85 -5.30 -14.47
CA GLY A 110 -32.20 -4.12 -15.10
C GLY A 110 -30.68 -4.02 -14.94
N GLN A 111 -30.01 -5.04 -14.40
CA GLN A 111 -28.55 -5.08 -14.24
C GLN A 111 -27.89 -5.84 -15.41
N GLU A 112 -27.04 -5.16 -16.20
CA GLU A 112 -26.21 -5.79 -17.24
C GLU A 112 -24.80 -6.08 -16.71
N PRO A 113 -24.30 -7.33 -16.78
CA PRO A 113 -22.92 -7.65 -16.40
C PRO A 113 -21.91 -6.97 -17.32
N VAL A 114 -20.78 -6.49 -16.77
CA VAL A 114 -19.72 -5.87 -17.56
C VAL A 114 -18.70 -6.92 -18.01
N ILE A 115 -18.48 -7.01 -19.32
CA ILE A 115 -17.44 -7.84 -19.93
C ILE A 115 -16.10 -7.06 -19.90
N PRO A 116 -15.00 -7.65 -19.42
CA PRO A 116 -13.66 -7.06 -19.51
C PRO A 116 -13.24 -6.75 -20.95
N LEU A 117 -12.18 -5.96 -21.12
CA LEU A 117 -11.52 -5.76 -22.41
C LEU A 117 -10.90 -7.10 -22.89
N PRO A 118 -10.60 -7.26 -24.20
CA PRO A 118 -10.25 -8.56 -24.78
C PRO A 118 -8.81 -9.03 -24.50
N ASN A 119 -8.07 -8.45 -23.52
CA ASN A 119 -6.69 -8.86 -23.30
C ASN A 119 -6.60 -10.01 -22.28
N PRO A 120 -5.72 -11.02 -22.54
CA PRO A 120 -5.50 -12.12 -21.60
C PRO A 120 -5.08 -11.62 -20.20
N GLY A 121 -5.77 -12.11 -19.17
CA GLY A 121 -5.45 -11.81 -17.76
C GLY A 121 -6.25 -10.66 -17.14
N GLU A 122 -7.26 -10.14 -17.82
CA GLU A 122 -8.16 -9.06 -17.36
C GLU A 122 -9.37 -9.58 -16.55
N GLY A 123 -9.34 -10.82 -16.05
CA GLY A 123 -10.45 -11.40 -15.26
C GLY A 123 -11.71 -11.66 -16.08
N GLY A 124 -12.79 -12.08 -15.41
CA GLY A 124 -14.08 -12.38 -16.05
C GLY A 124 -15.18 -11.37 -15.74
N PRO A 125 -16.40 -11.56 -16.31
CA PRO A 125 -17.51 -10.65 -16.10
C PRO A 125 -17.89 -10.54 -14.62
N VAL A 126 -18.25 -9.32 -14.17
CA VAL A 126 -18.65 -9.06 -12.76
C VAL A 126 -20.07 -8.48 -12.69
N TYR A 127 -20.86 -9.01 -11.76
CA TYR A 127 -22.24 -8.58 -11.53
C TYR A 127 -22.29 -7.29 -10.68
N PRO A 128 -22.98 -6.23 -11.13
CA PRO A 128 -23.36 -5.13 -10.27
C PRO A 128 -24.43 -5.65 -9.32
N GLY A 129 -24.13 -5.73 -8.03
CA GLY A 129 -24.98 -6.36 -7.02
C GLY A 129 -26.43 -5.84 -6.95
N ASN A 130 -27.16 -6.32 -5.95
CA ASN A 130 -28.62 -6.14 -5.78
C ASN A 130 -29.10 -4.68 -5.51
N GLU A 131 -28.26 -3.65 -5.73
CA GLU A 131 -28.60 -2.24 -5.50
C GLU A 131 -28.63 -1.46 -6.84
N PRO A 132 -29.75 -0.79 -7.18
CA PRO A 132 -29.89 -0.05 -8.44
C PRO A 132 -28.99 1.19 -8.49
N GLY A 133 -28.27 1.37 -9.61
CA GLY A 133 -27.51 2.58 -9.92
C GLY A 133 -25.98 2.51 -9.80
N HIS A 134 -25.39 1.31 -9.66
CA HIS A 134 -23.94 1.13 -9.58
C HIS A 134 -23.37 0.55 -10.88
N GLU A 135 -22.56 1.33 -11.60
CA GLU A 135 -21.81 0.86 -12.76
C GLU A 135 -20.46 0.22 -12.32
N PRO A 136 -20.13 -1.01 -12.75
CA PRO A 136 -18.81 -1.61 -12.48
C PRO A 136 -17.68 -0.77 -13.09
N VAL A 137 -16.58 -0.60 -12.35
CA VAL A 137 -15.40 0.13 -12.84
C VAL A 137 -14.46 -0.85 -13.52
N ILE A 138 -14.10 -0.57 -14.78
CA ILE A 138 -13.07 -1.31 -15.54
C ILE A 138 -11.70 -0.72 -15.19
N PRO A 139 -10.75 -1.48 -14.59
CA PRO A 139 -9.36 -1.05 -14.44
C PRO A 139 -8.73 -0.72 -15.81
N LEU A 140 -7.82 0.27 -15.83
CA LEU A 140 -7.14 0.69 -17.05
C LEU A 140 -6.24 -0.44 -17.62
N PRO A 141 -5.87 -0.41 -18.92
CA PRO A 141 -5.67 -1.62 -19.72
C PRO A 141 -4.27 -2.25 -19.63
N ASN A 142 -3.56 -2.15 -18.49
CA ASN A 142 -2.26 -2.82 -18.43
C ASN A 142 -2.46 -4.33 -18.12
N PRO A 143 -1.82 -5.23 -18.89
CA PRO A 143 -1.93 -6.66 -18.65
C PRO A 143 -1.54 -7.04 -17.21
N GLY A 144 -2.44 -7.74 -16.51
CA GLY A 144 -2.24 -8.22 -15.14
C GLY A 144 -2.83 -7.35 -14.02
N GLU A 145 -3.59 -6.30 -14.33
CA GLU A 145 -4.23 -5.41 -13.34
C GLU A 145 -5.53 -5.97 -12.71
N GLY A 146 -6.00 -7.16 -13.13
CA GLY A 146 -7.25 -7.75 -12.65
C GLY A 146 -8.50 -7.12 -13.28
N GLY A 147 -9.61 -7.84 -13.23
CA GLY A 147 -10.85 -7.48 -13.93
C GLY A 147 -11.74 -6.44 -13.23
N PRO A 148 -12.90 -6.10 -13.84
CA PRO A 148 -13.82 -5.10 -13.31
C PRO A 148 -14.20 -5.39 -11.85
N VAL A 149 -14.20 -4.35 -11.00
CA VAL A 149 -14.49 -4.48 -9.56
C VAL A 149 -15.71 -3.64 -9.19
N TYR A 150 -16.61 -4.20 -8.37
CA TYR A 150 -17.81 -3.51 -7.91
C TYR A 150 -17.45 -2.40 -6.90
N PRO A 151 -17.93 -1.15 -7.07
CA PRO A 151 -17.78 -0.09 -6.07
C PRO A 151 -18.70 -0.37 -4.89
N GLY A 152 -18.15 -0.95 -3.82
CA GLY A 152 -18.89 -1.25 -2.60
C GLY A 152 -19.55 -0.02 -1.95
N ASN A 153 -20.70 -0.24 -1.33
CA ASN A 153 -21.53 0.74 -0.64
C ASN A 153 -20.77 1.46 0.49
N ASN A 154 -20.21 2.64 0.18
CA ASN A 154 -19.60 3.54 1.16
C ASN A 154 -20.14 4.96 0.98
N ASN A 155 -21.20 5.29 1.71
CA ASN A 155 -21.58 6.68 1.96
C ASN A 155 -20.50 7.38 2.80
N GLY A 156 -19.53 8.03 2.15
CA GLY A 156 -18.54 8.91 2.77
C GLY A 156 -17.54 9.50 1.76
N PRO A 157 -17.11 10.77 1.90
CA PRO A 157 -16.30 11.42 0.88
C PRO A 157 -14.84 10.92 0.88
N GLY A 158 -14.49 10.29 -0.24
CA GLY A 158 -13.17 10.00 -0.82
C GLY A 158 -11.89 10.21 0.00
N THR A 159 -11.25 9.09 0.34
CA THR A 159 -9.78 8.96 0.32
C THR A 159 -9.43 7.62 -0.36
N TRP A 160 -8.57 7.68 -1.36
CA TRP A 160 -8.12 6.54 -2.16
C TRP A 160 -7.14 5.71 -1.34
N LEU A 161 -7.62 4.64 -0.69
CA LEU A 161 -6.76 3.60 -0.14
C LEU A 161 -6.54 2.52 -1.22
N PRO A 162 -5.34 1.93 -1.36
CA PRO A 162 -5.16 0.74 -2.18
C PRO A 162 -6.05 -0.38 -1.62
N SER A 163 -6.95 -0.91 -2.45
CA SER A 163 -7.95 -1.91 -2.09
C SER A 163 -7.32 -3.29 -1.90
N PHE A 164 -7.33 -3.78 -0.66
CA PHE A 164 -7.21 -5.21 -0.35
C PHE A 164 -8.60 -5.77 -0.05
N PRO A 165 -8.93 -7.01 -0.47
CA PRO A 165 -10.25 -7.58 -0.27
C PRO A 165 -10.58 -7.70 1.23
N PRO A 166 -11.70 -7.13 1.71
CA PRO A 166 -12.20 -7.47 3.03
C PRO A 166 -12.93 -8.80 2.88
N SER A 167 -12.29 -9.91 3.25
CA SER A 167 -13.01 -11.16 3.47
C SER A 167 -14.00 -10.93 4.61
N ALA A 168 -15.30 -11.03 4.31
CA ALA A 168 -16.36 -10.97 5.30
C ALA A 168 -16.11 -12.02 6.38
N GLY A 169 -15.77 -11.56 7.59
CA GLY A 169 -15.44 -12.41 8.74
C GLY A 169 -14.13 -12.06 9.44
N THR A 170 -13.25 -11.25 8.84
CA THR A 170 -12.05 -10.79 9.55
C THR A 170 -12.37 -9.60 10.45
N PRO A 171 -12.02 -9.61 11.75
CA PRO A 171 -12.05 -8.39 12.54
C PRO A 171 -11.20 -7.34 11.83
N SER A 172 -11.59 -6.05 11.87
CA SER A 172 -10.81 -4.93 11.33
C SER A 172 -9.32 -5.22 11.49
N MET A 173 -8.61 -5.45 10.37
CA MET A 173 -7.22 -5.90 10.43
C MET A 173 -6.48 -4.88 11.30
N PRO A 174 -5.95 -5.29 12.47
CA PRO A 174 -5.43 -4.33 13.43
C PRO A 174 -4.31 -3.49 12.79
N PRO A 175 -4.13 -2.21 13.19
CA PRO A 175 -3.05 -1.33 12.69
C PRO A 175 -1.65 -1.95 12.74
N GLN A 176 -1.49 -3.05 13.47
CA GLN A 176 -0.27 -3.84 13.63
C GLN A 176 0.29 -4.50 12.36
N CYS A 177 -0.32 -4.33 11.19
CA CYS A 177 0.21 -4.84 9.92
C CYS A 177 0.57 -3.73 8.91
N PHE A 178 0.45 -2.46 9.30
CA PHE A 178 0.73 -1.31 8.43
C PHE A 178 1.69 -0.33 9.09
N GLY A 179 2.61 0.20 8.29
CA GLY A 179 3.40 1.39 8.59
C GLY A 179 2.84 2.61 7.88
N GLN A 180 3.54 3.74 8.03
CA GLN A 180 3.30 4.95 7.27
C GLN A 180 4.58 5.41 6.60
N VAL A 181 4.48 5.87 5.36
CA VAL A 181 5.60 6.35 4.56
C VAL A 181 5.30 7.72 3.98
N ARG A 182 6.31 8.58 3.93
CA ARG A 182 6.30 9.81 3.14
C ARG A 182 7.61 9.97 2.39
N PHE A 183 7.63 10.86 1.40
CA PHE A 183 8.80 11.12 0.58
C PHE A 183 9.26 12.57 0.68
N LEU A 184 10.57 12.77 0.82
CA LEU A 184 11.25 14.06 0.65
C LEU A 184 12.19 13.96 -0.55
N ASN A 185 12.08 14.88 -1.50
CA ASN A 185 13.03 14.94 -2.60
C ASN A 185 14.13 15.98 -2.31
N ALA A 186 15.29 15.51 -1.85
CA ALA A 186 16.48 16.32 -1.64
C ALA A 186 17.42 16.36 -2.86
N SER A 187 17.17 15.54 -3.89
CA SER A 187 18.00 15.48 -5.10
C SER A 187 17.97 16.79 -5.86
N THR A 188 19.13 17.21 -6.35
CA THR A 188 19.29 18.50 -7.04
C THR A 188 19.08 18.39 -8.56
N ASN A 189 18.35 17.37 -8.99
CA ASN A 189 17.98 17.14 -10.38
C ASN A 189 17.20 18.33 -10.98
N ALA A 190 17.48 18.62 -12.25
CA ALA A 190 16.82 19.69 -13.00
C ALA A 190 15.37 19.35 -13.41
N PHE A 191 14.97 18.09 -13.30
CA PHE A 191 13.65 17.59 -13.71
C PHE A 191 12.90 16.97 -12.53
N ALA A 192 11.57 16.94 -12.64
CA ALA A 192 10.71 16.31 -11.64
C ALA A 192 10.68 14.78 -11.78
N VAL A 193 10.41 14.10 -10.67
CA VAL A 193 10.33 12.64 -10.60
C VAL A 193 8.98 12.18 -10.05
N ASN A 194 8.58 10.98 -10.45
CA ASN A 194 7.50 10.23 -9.82
C ASN A 194 8.12 9.11 -8.99
N ILE A 195 7.57 8.86 -7.81
CA ILE A 195 8.03 7.82 -6.90
C ILE A 195 6.86 6.87 -6.66
N CYS A 196 7.10 5.60 -6.96
CA CYS A 196 6.14 4.53 -6.78
C CYS A 196 6.68 3.48 -5.81
N ILE A 197 5.79 2.85 -5.05
CA ILE A 197 6.07 1.63 -4.29
C ILE A 197 5.19 0.53 -4.91
N ASP A 198 5.80 -0.57 -5.35
CA ASP A 198 5.10 -1.71 -5.98
C ASP A 198 4.09 -1.31 -7.07
N SER A 199 4.44 -0.28 -7.86
CA SER A 199 3.64 0.35 -8.93
C SER A 199 2.60 1.39 -8.47
N THR A 200 2.25 1.45 -7.18
CA THR A 200 1.39 2.52 -6.63
C THR A 200 2.17 3.82 -6.52
N SER A 201 1.62 4.92 -7.03
CA SER A 201 2.26 6.25 -6.98
C SER A 201 2.07 6.90 -5.61
N TYR A 202 3.16 7.19 -4.92
CA TYR A 202 3.16 7.90 -3.63
C TYR A 202 3.60 9.36 -3.76
N ALA A 203 4.38 9.69 -4.79
CA ALA A 203 4.75 11.08 -5.08
C ALA A 203 4.72 11.31 -6.60
N SER A 204 4.02 12.36 -7.03
CA SER A 204 3.91 12.73 -8.44
C SER A 204 4.49 14.12 -8.68
N ASN A 205 5.22 14.29 -9.78
CA ASN A 205 5.86 15.56 -10.16
C ASN A 205 6.70 16.17 -9.02
N SER A 206 7.36 15.32 -8.24
CA SER A 206 8.17 15.70 -7.09
C SER A 206 9.45 16.39 -7.55
N ARG A 207 9.74 17.57 -6.98
CA ARG A 207 10.90 18.41 -7.31
C ARG A 207 11.78 18.60 -6.08
N PHE A 208 12.94 19.23 -6.26
CA PHE A 208 13.82 19.60 -5.16
C PHE A 208 13.04 20.30 -4.04
N GLY A 209 13.13 19.75 -2.83
CA GLY A 209 12.45 20.13 -1.58
C GLY A 209 10.96 19.84 -1.48
N SER A 210 10.37 19.09 -2.41
CA SER A 210 9.00 18.60 -2.26
C SER A 210 8.93 17.54 -1.16
N VAL A 211 7.89 17.63 -0.33
CA VAL A 211 7.59 16.70 0.77
C VAL A 211 6.13 16.23 0.62
N THR A 212 5.88 14.93 0.73
CA THR A 212 4.52 14.39 0.76
C THR A 212 3.98 14.29 2.19
N GLY A 213 2.67 14.12 2.32
CA GLY A 213 2.09 13.60 3.56
C GLY A 213 2.49 12.15 3.81
N TYR A 214 2.20 11.66 5.01
CA TYR A 214 2.25 10.24 5.30
C TYR A 214 1.08 9.52 4.64
N ASP A 215 1.38 8.38 4.06
CA ASP A 215 0.41 7.45 3.51
C ASP A 215 0.69 6.03 4.02
N TRP A 216 -0.33 5.18 3.99
CA TRP A 216 -0.25 3.83 4.51
C TRP A 216 0.61 2.94 3.61
N ILE A 217 1.38 2.05 4.23
CA ILE A 217 2.16 1.03 3.55
C ILE A 217 2.06 -0.28 4.35
N ALA A 218 1.95 -1.40 3.66
CA ALA A 218 1.93 -2.70 4.31
C ALA A 218 3.28 -2.98 4.99
N ASP A 219 3.26 -3.82 6.03
CA ASP A 219 4.46 -4.43 6.59
C ASP A 219 5.08 -5.38 5.57
N GLY A 220 6.40 -5.29 5.37
CA GLY A 220 7.12 -6.15 4.44
C GLY A 220 8.19 -5.44 3.61
N PHE A 221 8.78 -6.19 2.69
CA PHE A 221 9.74 -5.66 1.72
C PHE A 221 8.99 -5.13 0.50
N HIS A 222 9.18 -3.85 0.21
CA HIS A 222 8.53 -3.20 -0.91
C HIS A 222 9.56 -2.52 -1.83
N THR A 223 9.30 -2.56 -3.13
CA THR A 223 10.21 -2.00 -4.13
C THR A 223 9.85 -0.55 -4.41
N VAL A 224 10.73 0.36 -4.01
CA VAL A 224 10.64 1.78 -4.34
C VAL A 224 11.27 2.02 -5.70
N THR A 225 10.48 2.55 -6.63
CA THR A 225 10.90 2.88 -8.00
C THR A 225 10.76 4.37 -8.24
N VAL A 226 11.84 5.02 -8.68
CA VAL A 226 11.85 6.44 -9.05
C VAL A 226 11.97 6.54 -10.57
N ARG A 227 11.08 7.30 -11.18
CA ARG A 227 11.04 7.51 -12.63
C ARG A 227 11.00 9.00 -12.93
N ARG A 228 11.50 9.40 -14.10
CA ARG A 228 11.30 10.78 -14.57
C ARG A 228 9.80 11.04 -14.76
N ALA A 229 9.32 12.20 -14.30
CA ALA A 229 7.89 12.54 -14.36
C ALA A 229 7.40 12.85 -15.79
N THR A 230 8.29 13.37 -16.65
CA THR A 230 7.96 13.78 -18.03
C THR A 230 8.95 13.20 -19.05
N GLY A 231 8.50 13.05 -20.29
CA GLY A 231 9.28 12.44 -21.38
C GLY A 231 9.34 10.91 -21.29
N MET A 232 10.40 10.30 -21.81
CA MET A 232 10.62 8.85 -21.64
C MET A 232 10.72 8.53 -20.14
N ARG A 233 9.75 7.76 -19.63
CA ARG A 233 9.56 7.38 -18.21
C ARG A 233 10.63 6.40 -17.73
N ASN A 234 11.90 6.73 -17.96
CA ASN A 234 13.03 5.90 -17.59
C ASN A 234 13.07 5.72 -16.07
N ILE A 235 13.34 4.50 -15.65
CA ILE A 235 13.65 4.18 -14.27
C ILE A 235 15.02 4.77 -13.95
N LEU A 236 15.07 5.58 -12.90
CA LEU A 236 16.29 6.25 -12.43
C LEU A 236 16.85 5.56 -11.19
N LEU A 237 15.97 4.95 -10.39
CA LEU A 237 16.30 4.20 -9.20
C LEU A 237 15.26 3.10 -9.00
N GLN A 238 15.70 1.92 -8.60
CA GLN A 238 14.84 0.85 -8.13
C GLN A 238 15.54 0.12 -6.99
N GLN A 239 14.97 0.16 -5.80
CA GLN A 239 15.57 -0.39 -4.58
C GLN A 239 14.49 -0.99 -3.68
N ASN A 240 14.82 -2.07 -3.00
CA ASN A 240 13.92 -2.76 -2.08
C ASN A 240 14.16 -2.30 -0.64
N PHE A 241 13.09 -1.98 0.09
CA PHE A 241 13.17 -1.49 1.47
C PHE A 241 12.25 -2.26 2.41
N PRO A 242 12.68 -2.52 3.66
CA PRO A 242 11.79 -3.04 4.68
C PRO A 242 10.93 -1.91 5.26
N PHE A 243 9.62 -2.08 5.17
CA PHE A 243 8.63 -1.30 5.90
C PHE A 243 8.11 -2.15 7.05
N VAL A 244 7.99 -1.53 8.22
CA VAL A 244 7.64 -2.24 9.45
C VAL A 244 6.34 -1.67 9.98
N ALA A 245 5.44 -2.53 10.43
CA ALA A 245 4.20 -2.12 11.05
C ALA A 245 4.42 -1.16 12.24
N ASN A 246 3.48 -0.22 12.42
CA ASN A 246 3.54 0.85 13.40
C ASN A 246 4.76 1.79 13.29
N GLN A 247 5.56 1.70 12.21
CA GLN A 247 6.61 2.66 11.94
C GLN A 247 6.13 3.74 10.99
N LYS A 248 6.45 4.99 11.31
CA LYS A 248 6.50 6.10 10.36
C LYS A 248 7.89 6.22 9.77
N VAL A 249 7.98 6.45 8.47
CA VAL A 249 9.25 6.53 7.74
C VAL A 249 9.21 7.66 6.71
N THR A 250 10.27 8.47 6.70
CA THR A 250 10.55 9.42 5.63
C THR A 250 11.59 8.82 4.70
N MET A 251 11.22 8.62 3.44
CA MET A 251 12.10 8.19 2.37
C MET A 251 12.67 9.42 1.66
N VAL A 252 13.98 9.63 1.76
CA VAL A 252 14.65 10.85 1.25
C VAL A 252 15.43 10.53 -0.03
N LEU A 253 15.02 11.13 -1.15
CA LEU A 253 15.73 10.99 -2.43
C LEU A 253 16.91 11.95 -2.45
N THR A 254 18.11 11.44 -2.62
CA THR A 254 19.38 12.21 -2.63
C THR A 254 20.17 11.94 -3.90
N ASP A 255 21.09 12.84 -4.23
CA ASP A 255 22.09 12.59 -5.28
C ASP A 255 23.14 11.62 -4.75
N SER A 256 23.51 10.58 -5.51
CA SER A 256 24.49 9.60 -5.04
C SER A 256 25.93 10.07 -5.25
N ALA A 257 26.83 9.70 -4.34
CA ALA A 257 28.26 10.00 -4.44
C ALA A 257 28.92 9.37 -5.69
N SER A 258 28.42 8.23 -6.15
CA SER A 258 28.89 7.54 -7.36
C SER A 258 28.23 8.04 -8.65
N GLY A 259 27.38 9.09 -8.56
CA GLY A 259 26.52 9.54 -9.64
C GLY A 259 25.17 8.84 -9.65
N GLY A 260 24.14 9.54 -10.13
CA GLY A 260 22.76 9.06 -10.13
C GLY A 260 22.01 9.43 -8.85
N LEU A 261 21.05 8.60 -8.47
CA LEU A 261 20.13 8.82 -7.35
C LEU A 261 20.26 7.72 -6.30
N GLU A 262 19.94 8.08 -5.06
CA GLU A 262 19.90 7.15 -3.94
C GLU A 262 18.74 7.47 -3.00
N MET A 263 18.12 6.43 -2.44
CA MET A 263 17.01 6.56 -1.51
C MET A 263 17.47 6.22 -0.09
N ILE A 264 17.31 7.16 0.83
CA ILE A 264 17.66 6.99 2.24
C ILE A 264 16.40 6.80 3.07
N ARG A 265 16.39 5.75 3.89
CA ARG A 265 15.29 5.43 4.81
C ARG A 265 15.53 6.09 6.16
N VAL A 266 14.65 6.99 6.57
CA VAL A 266 14.70 7.68 7.87
C VAL A 266 13.49 7.29 8.71
N VAL A 267 13.72 6.70 9.88
CA VAL A 267 12.63 6.24 10.77
C VAL A 267 12.21 7.37 11.70
N ASP A 268 10.91 7.62 11.79
CA ASP A 268 10.30 8.78 12.43
C ASP A 268 9.63 8.46 13.79
N THR A 269 9.82 7.23 14.28
CA THR A 269 9.22 6.74 15.53
C THR A 269 10.08 6.93 16.78
N GLY A 270 11.01 7.87 16.77
CA GLY A 270 11.84 8.18 17.94
C GLY A 270 11.08 8.94 19.04
N CYS A 271 11.66 9.01 20.24
CA CYS A 271 11.27 9.97 21.28
C CYS A 271 9.86 9.85 21.91
N SER A 272 9.56 8.73 22.56
CA SER A 272 8.26 8.47 23.19
C SER A 272 8.13 8.90 24.67
N ASN A 273 9.25 9.06 25.40
CA ASN A 273 9.24 9.31 26.85
C ASN A 273 9.69 10.74 27.18
N LEU A 274 8.84 11.72 26.84
CA LEU A 274 9.16 13.15 27.00
C LEU A 274 8.51 13.77 28.24
N PRO A 275 9.20 14.68 28.96
CA PRO A 275 8.56 15.59 29.89
C PRO A 275 7.50 16.44 29.19
N ALA A 276 6.41 16.77 29.90
CA ALA A 276 5.22 17.42 29.34
C ALA A 276 5.46 18.77 28.64
N SER A 277 6.61 19.43 28.88
CA SER A 277 6.98 20.71 28.28
C SER A 277 8.04 20.61 27.17
N SER A 278 8.37 19.40 26.71
CA SER A 278 9.44 19.17 25.73
C SER A 278 8.93 18.42 24.49
N GLY A 279 9.50 18.77 23.34
CA GLY A 279 9.46 17.98 22.12
C GLY A 279 10.82 17.33 21.86
N CYS A 280 10.97 16.69 20.70
CA CYS A 280 12.24 16.19 20.23
C CYS A 280 12.64 16.80 18.91
N TYR A 281 13.96 16.93 18.75
CA TYR A 281 14.54 17.55 17.60
C TYR A 281 15.78 16.78 17.17
N ARG A 282 15.91 16.55 15.86
CA ARG A 282 17.11 15.98 15.25
C ARG A 282 17.43 16.69 13.94
N PHE A 283 18.64 16.45 13.47
CA PHE A 283 19.15 17.03 12.24
C PHE A 283 19.59 15.94 11.27
N ALA A 284 19.36 16.16 9.98
CA ALA A 284 19.70 15.24 8.92
C ALA A 284 20.40 15.99 7.78
N ASN A 285 21.58 15.51 7.37
CA ASN A 285 22.30 16.07 6.26
C ASN A 285 22.04 15.27 4.98
N MET A 286 21.25 15.86 4.08
CA MET A 286 20.85 15.29 2.79
C MET A 286 21.27 16.23 1.64
N ALA A 287 22.33 17.02 1.85
CA ALA A 287 22.75 18.09 0.95
C ALA A 287 23.52 17.56 -0.27
N TYR A 288 24.80 17.19 -0.09
CA TYR A 288 25.65 16.69 -1.16
C TYR A 288 26.82 15.85 -0.62
N SER A 289 27.34 14.94 -1.45
CA SER A 289 28.46 14.08 -1.09
C SER A 289 29.70 14.87 -0.64
N GLY A 290 30.28 14.46 0.48
CA GLY A 290 31.43 15.14 1.09
C GLY A 290 31.07 16.34 1.97
N SER A 291 29.80 16.71 2.09
CA SER A 291 29.38 17.74 3.05
C SER A 291 29.42 17.21 4.49
N SER A 292 29.80 18.08 5.42
CA SER A 292 29.65 17.86 6.85
C SER A 292 29.35 19.18 7.54
N PHE A 293 28.32 19.18 8.39
CA PHE A 293 27.82 20.40 9.00
C PHE A 293 27.73 20.30 10.52
N ASP A 294 27.91 21.45 11.16
CA ASP A 294 27.57 21.67 12.56
C ASP A 294 26.26 22.48 12.61
N LEU A 295 25.32 22.03 13.44
CA LEU A 295 24.11 22.78 13.76
C LEU A 295 24.30 23.51 15.09
N LEU A 296 24.13 24.82 15.05
CA LEU A 296 24.35 25.72 16.17
C LEU A 296 23.06 26.46 16.55
N LEU A 297 22.92 26.82 17.82
CA LEU A 297 21.97 27.86 18.25
C LEU A 297 22.57 29.26 17.97
N THR A 298 21.72 30.28 18.01
CA THR A 298 22.14 31.68 17.84
C THR A 298 23.19 32.14 18.85
N GLY A 299 23.23 31.56 20.05
CA GLY A 299 24.25 31.82 21.07
C GLY A 299 25.62 31.21 20.76
N GLY A 300 25.74 30.42 19.67
CA GLY A 300 26.95 29.73 19.25
C GLY A 300 27.12 28.33 19.85
N GLU A 301 26.16 27.86 20.66
CA GLU A 301 26.16 26.51 21.23
C GLU A 301 26.00 25.48 20.12
N THR A 302 26.85 24.45 20.15
CA THR A 302 26.71 23.33 19.23
C THR A 302 25.61 22.39 19.68
N VAL A 303 24.61 22.23 18.82
CA VAL A 303 23.50 21.28 19.01
C VAL A 303 23.90 19.93 18.44
N PHE A 304 24.36 19.88 17.19
CA PHE A 304 24.89 18.68 16.56
C PHE A 304 26.16 19.02 15.81
N ARG A 305 27.10 18.09 15.80
CA ARG A 305 28.41 18.29 15.19
C ARG A 305 28.71 17.22 14.15
N ASN A 306 29.44 17.65 13.12
CA ASN A 306 30.03 16.77 12.12
C ASN A 306 29.01 15.81 11.52
N VAL A 307 27.83 16.35 11.19
CA VAL A 307 26.75 15.58 10.58
C VAL A 307 27.07 15.45 9.10
N GLY A 308 27.67 14.32 8.73
CA GLY A 308 28.10 14.01 7.37
C GLY A 308 26.95 13.74 6.42
N PHE A 309 27.25 13.70 5.12
CA PHE A 309 26.27 13.39 4.08
C PHE A 309 25.50 12.08 4.34
N GLN A 310 24.19 12.09 4.08
CA GLN A 310 23.22 11.01 4.33
C GLN A 310 23.14 10.53 5.78
N THR A 311 23.66 11.31 6.73
CA THR A 311 23.63 10.98 8.16
C THR A 311 22.45 11.67 8.84
N VAL A 312 21.76 10.92 9.70
CA VAL A 312 20.69 11.41 10.57
C VAL A 312 21.13 11.28 12.02
N THR A 313 21.05 12.37 12.78
CA THR A 313 21.40 12.35 14.20
C THR A 313 20.33 11.64 15.02
N SER A 314 20.70 11.18 16.22
CA SER A 314 19.70 10.83 17.23
C SER A 314 18.91 12.06 17.65
N TYR A 315 17.69 11.84 18.14
CA TYR A 315 16.89 12.90 18.74
C TYR A 315 17.53 13.43 20.03
N LYS A 316 17.47 14.75 20.18
CA LYS A 316 17.67 15.43 21.45
C LYS A 316 16.34 15.95 21.93
N GLN A 317 16.16 15.91 23.25
CA GLN A 317 15.05 16.59 23.87
C GLN A 317 15.24 18.10 23.69
N ALA A 318 14.13 18.81 23.44
CA ALA A 318 14.10 20.25 23.31
C ALA A 318 12.91 20.81 24.08
N VAL A 319 13.13 21.80 24.93
CA VAL A 319 12.02 22.50 25.58
C VAL A 319 11.16 23.16 24.51
N ALA A 320 9.84 23.10 24.64
CA ALA A 320 8.94 23.67 23.66
C ALA A 320 9.19 25.19 23.50
N GLY A 321 9.20 25.66 22.26
CA GLY A 321 9.36 27.06 21.92
C GLY A 321 10.03 27.30 20.57
N PHE A 322 10.29 28.57 20.29
CA PHE A 322 10.85 29.02 19.02
C PHE A 322 12.37 29.13 19.10
N TYR A 323 13.04 28.40 18.22
CA TYR A 323 14.49 28.36 18.12
C TYR A 323 14.94 28.95 16.79
N GLN A 324 16.05 29.68 16.84
CA GLN A 324 16.77 30.10 15.66
C GLN A 324 18.08 29.30 15.61
N PHE A 325 18.28 28.61 14.50
CA PHE A 325 19.45 27.78 14.25
C PHE A 325 20.32 28.35 13.14
N TYR A 326 21.59 27.99 13.21
CA TYR A 326 22.61 28.26 12.21
C TYR A 326 23.26 26.96 11.79
N VAL A 327 23.35 26.72 10.49
CA VAL A 327 24.17 25.66 9.92
C VAL A 327 25.49 26.28 9.50
N ALA A 328 26.60 25.69 9.94
CA ALA A 328 27.95 26.09 9.55
C ALA A 328 28.74 24.86 9.07
N ASP A 329 29.80 25.09 8.31
CA ASP A 329 30.76 24.03 8.00
C ASP A 329 31.26 23.37 9.28
N SER A 330 31.42 22.04 9.23
CA SER A 330 31.97 21.31 10.36
C SER A 330 33.43 21.68 10.58
N SER A 331 33.78 21.86 11.85
CA SER A 331 35.15 22.20 12.25
C SER A 331 35.80 21.02 12.96
N ASN A 332 37.14 20.94 12.96
CA ASN A 332 37.91 19.87 13.61
C ASN A 332 38.36 20.20 15.05
N TYR A 333 37.85 21.26 15.69
CA TYR A 333 38.29 21.67 17.04
C TYR A 333 38.00 20.61 18.12
N ALA A 334 39.02 20.16 18.84
CA ALA A 334 38.94 18.95 19.67
C ALA A 334 38.02 19.03 20.93
N PHE A 335 37.49 20.20 21.32
CA PHE A 335 36.87 20.36 22.66
C PHE A 335 35.51 21.09 22.71
N ILE A 336 34.69 21.00 21.66
CA ILE A 336 33.33 21.55 21.72
C ILE A 336 32.37 20.46 22.21
N ARG A 337 31.72 20.67 23.37
CA ARG A 337 30.63 19.81 23.83
C ARG A 337 29.34 20.16 23.11
N GLU A 338 28.66 19.14 22.60
CA GLU A 338 27.28 19.30 22.18
C GLU A 338 26.34 19.46 23.38
N LEU A 339 25.26 20.21 23.20
CA LEU A 339 24.19 20.27 24.18
C LEU A 339 23.51 18.90 24.33
N PRO A 340 23.31 18.36 25.54
CA PRO A 340 22.55 17.12 25.75
C PRO A 340 21.04 17.33 25.62
N ILE A 341 20.57 18.54 25.92
CA ILE A 341 19.18 19.00 25.80
C ILE A 341 19.19 20.42 25.21
N ILE A 342 18.21 20.72 24.37
CA ILE A 342 18.05 22.03 23.73
C ILE A 342 17.12 22.88 24.60
N VAL A 343 17.59 24.04 25.04
CA VAL A 343 16.84 24.97 25.89
C VAL A 343 17.00 26.40 25.38
N ILE A 344 15.96 27.22 25.55
CA ILE A 344 15.99 28.64 25.18
C ILE A 344 16.96 29.37 26.09
N GLY A 345 17.82 30.21 25.50
CA GLY A 345 18.75 31.04 26.27
C GLY A 345 19.89 30.27 26.91
N ALA A 346 20.23 29.07 26.41
CA ALA A 346 21.60 28.60 26.58
C ALA A 346 22.54 29.70 26.06
N VAL A 347 23.52 30.09 26.89
CA VAL A 347 24.52 31.10 26.53
C VAL A 347 25.89 30.45 26.64
N ALA A 348 26.57 30.29 25.51
CA ALA A 348 27.95 29.88 25.43
C ALA A 348 28.80 31.04 25.91
N THR A 349 29.54 30.81 26.99
CA THR A 349 30.65 31.67 27.38
C THR A 349 31.81 31.47 26.38
N GLY A 350 31.81 32.26 25.30
CA GLY A 350 33.03 32.53 24.53
C GLY A 350 33.28 31.73 23.24
N SER A 351 32.27 31.18 22.56
CA SER A 351 32.46 30.68 21.18
C SER A 351 32.18 31.77 20.16
N ALA A 352 33.19 32.12 19.35
CA ALA A 352 33.00 33.04 18.23
C ALA A 352 31.93 32.47 17.28
N ILE A 353 30.91 33.27 16.99
CA ILE A 353 29.83 32.91 16.06
C ILE A 353 30.48 32.67 14.70
N ARG A 354 30.52 31.41 14.24
CA ARG A 354 30.97 31.09 12.89
C ARG A 354 29.96 31.64 11.89
N GLN A 355 30.46 32.15 10.76
CA GLN A 355 29.58 32.68 9.71
C GLN A 355 28.64 31.55 9.24
N PRO A 356 27.30 31.73 9.37
CA PRO A 356 26.35 30.70 9.01
C PRO A 356 26.27 30.56 7.49
N LEU A 357 26.21 29.31 7.01
CA LEU A 357 25.85 28.98 5.62
C LEU A 357 24.35 29.16 5.39
N VAL A 358 23.55 28.72 6.36
CA VAL A 358 22.09 28.82 6.35
C VAL A 358 21.61 29.15 7.76
N SER A 359 20.66 30.08 7.86
CA SER A 359 19.92 30.35 9.08
C SER A 359 18.45 29.97 8.90
N PHE A 360 17.87 29.28 9.87
CA PHE A 360 16.46 28.92 9.84
C PHE A 360 15.88 28.90 11.25
N SER A 361 14.56 29.04 11.35
CA SER A 361 13.84 28.91 12.60
C SER A 361 13.04 27.62 12.64
N ALA A 362 12.83 27.10 13.85
CA ALA A 362 11.92 25.99 14.09
C ALA A 362 11.13 26.25 15.38
N ASN A 363 9.82 26.03 15.30
CA ASN A 363 8.95 26.05 16.47
C ASN A 363 8.77 24.62 16.95
N ILE A 364 9.36 24.28 18.10
CA ILE A 364 9.27 22.96 18.69
C ILE A 364 8.07 22.94 19.64
N ILE A 365 7.10 22.07 19.36
CA ILE A 365 5.90 21.90 20.20
C ILE A 365 6.11 20.72 21.16
N ALA A 366 5.57 20.84 22.37
CA ALA A 366 5.62 19.77 23.36
C ALA A 366 4.95 18.49 22.85
N GLY A 367 5.58 17.34 23.11
CA GLY A 367 5.09 16.02 22.68
C GLY A 367 5.21 15.75 21.18
N ARG A 368 5.89 16.61 20.41
CA ARG A 368 6.09 16.43 18.97
C ARG A 368 7.56 16.25 18.62
N ASN A 369 7.80 15.55 17.52
CA ASN A 369 9.12 15.23 17.00
C ASN A 369 9.35 16.00 15.71
N TYR A 370 10.55 16.54 15.55
CA TYR A 370 10.92 17.30 14.36
C TYR A 370 12.27 16.85 13.82
N THR A 371 12.35 16.76 12.50
CA THR A 371 13.60 16.60 11.77
C THR A 371 13.83 17.79 10.88
N SER A 372 14.98 18.44 11.03
CA SER A 372 15.45 19.43 10.06
C SER A 372 16.41 18.77 9.08
N TYR A 373 16.02 18.75 7.81
CA TYR A 373 16.83 18.26 6.71
C TYR A 373 17.54 19.44 6.04
N ILE A 374 18.87 19.45 6.04
CA ILE A 374 19.61 20.32 5.13
C ILE A 374 19.73 19.62 3.77
N ILE A 375 19.34 20.34 2.71
CA ILE A 375 19.31 19.85 1.32
C ILE A 375 19.95 20.88 0.39
N GLY A 376 20.29 20.45 -0.83
CA GLY A 376 20.85 21.32 -1.87
C GLY A 376 22.36 21.32 -1.89
N ASN A 377 22.94 22.22 -2.68
CA ASN A 377 24.38 22.34 -2.86
C ASN A 377 24.81 23.81 -3.01
N THR A 378 26.10 24.04 -3.22
CA THR A 378 26.69 25.39 -3.32
C THR A 378 27.06 25.82 -4.74
N TRP A 379 26.83 24.95 -5.75
CA TRP A 379 27.28 25.16 -7.13
C TRP A 379 26.17 25.16 -8.18
N SER A 380 24.91 24.95 -7.78
CA SER A 380 23.75 24.93 -8.68
C SER A 380 22.68 25.93 -8.24
N GLY A 381 21.61 26.07 -9.05
CA GLY A 381 20.43 26.84 -8.67
C GLY A 381 19.65 26.26 -7.48
N ASN A 382 19.93 25.01 -7.08
CA ASN A 382 19.37 24.36 -5.90
C ASN A 382 20.28 24.61 -4.68
N GLY A 383 20.34 25.88 -4.26
CA GLY A 383 21.16 26.33 -3.13
C GLY A 383 20.84 25.61 -1.81
N LEU A 384 21.79 25.64 -0.87
CA LEU A 384 21.60 25.10 0.47
C LEU A 384 20.39 25.74 1.16
N ARG A 385 19.51 24.89 1.69
CA ARG A 385 18.36 25.29 2.51
C ARG A 385 17.99 24.19 3.49
N VAL A 386 17.21 24.56 4.50
CA VAL A 386 16.74 23.63 5.53
C VAL A 386 15.23 23.50 5.47
N LEU A 387 14.74 22.25 5.54
CA LEU A 387 13.33 21.92 5.69
C LEU A 387 13.13 21.28 7.06
N THR A 388 12.36 21.94 7.92
CA THR A 388 11.94 21.36 9.21
C THR A 388 10.58 20.72 9.04
N ILE A 389 10.49 19.42 9.33
CA ILE A 389 9.30 18.61 9.14
C ILE A 389 8.96 17.97 10.48
N GLU A 390 7.66 17.89 10.79
CA GLU A 390 7.16 17.14 11.95
C GLU A 390 7.07 15.65 11.62
N ASP A 391 7.51 14.79 12.52
CA ASP A 391 7.66 13.34 12.32
C ASP A 391 6.40 12.53 12.70
#